data_AF-A0A937N9E3-F1
#
_entry.id   AF-A0A937N9E3-F1
#
_cell.length_a   1.000
_cell.length_b   1.000
_cell.length_c   1.000
_cell.angle_alpha   90.00
_cell.angle_beta   90.00
_cell.angle_gamma   90.00
#
_symmetry.space_group_name_H-M   'P 1'
#
loop_
_entity.id
_entity.type
_entity.pdbx_description
1 polymer ?
#
loop_
_entity_poly.entity_id
_entity_poly.type
_entity_poly.pdbx_seq_one_letter_code
_entity_poly.pdbx_strand_id
1 'polypeptide(L)'
;MIRVLLSLGLALSLGLCAVLADDAKKEAPKKSVDTKRAAAQKVAAQRAAASKSADAARAQRAKQMAELLRRMPGAMRMAFMLKQRASEAMGRAQQAERELQSAKAALAMAEKRLAEAQKLAAEAQKAAAEAATKAREENKQQATKQRADYEARRNAEVAKRRAEVERRAAAAKRTAEPRRGQAPSPEAVRKAAESRRAAAMKRAAEAKKRVEAMRAERAKKADGKKPCCPKSAVKKTPEKQVKKKTPEKQAVKKAADKQPVKKTPEKQLKKKMAEKQAVKKTSDKQAVKKTLKKQADKKAAEKPAEKK
;
A
#
# COMPACT_ATOMS: atom_id res chain seq x y z
N MET A 1 -6.98 -8.03 -6.50
CA MET A 1 -6.88 -7.23 -5.26
C MET A 1 -5.60 -6.38 -5.19
N ILE A 2 -4.40 -6.95 -5.35
CA ILE A 2 -3.13 -6.20 -5.18
C ILE A 2 -3.01 -4.96 -6.08
N ARG A 3 -3.40 -5.03 -7.36
CA ARG A 3 -3.36 -3.87 -8.27
C ARG A 3 -4.31 -2.73 -7.89
N VAL A 4 -5.44 -3.05 -7.26
CA VAL A 4 -6.45 -2.05 -6.85
C VAL A 4 -5.96 -1.29 -5.61
N LEU A 5 -5.26 -1.98 -4.69
CA LEU A 5 -4.66 -1.36 -3.51
C LEU A 5 -3.48 -0.43 -3.87
N LEU A 6 -2.67 -0.80 -4.88
CA LEU A 6 -1.59 0.06 -5.40
C LEU A 6 -2.11 1.33 -6.06
N SER A 7 -3.20 1.27 -6.85
CA SER A 7 -3.79 2.45 -7.46
C SER A 7 -4.45 3.39 -6.43
N LEU A 8 -5.07 2.84 -5.38
CA LEU A 8 -5.67 3.65 -4.31
C LEU A 8 -4.61 4.36 -3.47
N GLY A 9 -3.49 3.68 -3.18
CA GLY A 9 -2.38 4.26 -2.43
C GLY A 9 -1.70 5.43 -3.16
N LEU A 10 -1.51 5.31 -4.48
CA LEU A 10 -0.94 6.40 -5.29
C LEU A 10 -1.87 7.62 -5.39
N ALA A 11 -3.19 7.40 -5.49
CA ALA A 11 -4.16 8.49 -5.51
C ALA A 11 -4.23 9.23 -4.17
N LEU A 12 -4.16 8.49 -3.05
CA LEU A 12 -4.13 9.08 -1.71
C LEU A 12 -2.83 9.84 -1.42
N SER A 13 -1.66 9.34 -1.89
CA SER A 13 -0.39 10.05 -1.70
C SER A 13 -0.33 11.35 -2.50
N LEU A 14 -0.90 11.37 -3.71
CA LEU A 14 -0.98 12.59 -4.53
C LEU A 14 -1.96 13.61 -3.92
N GLY A 15 -3.09 13.15 -3.36
CA GLY A 15 -4.05 14.02 -2.67
C GLY A 15 -3.49 14.66 -1.40
N LEU A 16 -2.76 13.91 -0.58
CA LEU A 16 -2.16 14.43 0.65
C LEU A 16 -1.05 15.47 0.38
N CYS A 17 -0.25 15.27 -0.67
CA CYS A 17 0.78 16.23 -1.07
C CYS A 17 0.20 17.57 -1.56
N ALA A 18 -1.00 17.56 -2.16
CA ALA A 18 -1.65 18.79 -2.61
C ALA A 18 -2.22 19.60 -1.44
N VAL A 19 -2.83 18.94 -0.45
CA VAL A 19 -3.42 19.62 0.72
C VAL A 19 -2.34 20.20 1.65
N LEU A 20 -1.22 19.50 1.84
CA LEU A 20 -0.09 20.02 2.63
C LEU A 20 0.66 21.17 1.94
N ALA A 21 0.55 21.32 0.62
CA ALA A 21 1.17 22.42 -0.12
C ALA A 21 0.36 23.74 -0.05
N ASP A 22 -0.94 23.67 0.27
CA ASP A 22 -1.81 24.85 0.36
C ASP A 22 -1.77 25.53 1.74
N ASP A 23 -1.61 24.76 2.83
CA ASP A 23 -1.53 25.34 4.19
C ASP A 23 -0.17 26.01 4.50
N ALA A 24 0.89 25.70 3.75
CA ALA A 24 2.19 26.37 3.92
C ALA A 24 2.25 27.77 3.24
N LYS A 25 1.20 28.19 2.53
CA LYS A 25 1.20 29.44 1.74
C LYS A 25 0.61 30.66 2.46
N LYS A 26 0.01 30.51 3.64
CA LYS A 26 -0.80 31.61 4.20
C LYS A 26 -0.07 32.63 5.08
N GLU A 27 1.07 32.35 5.69
CA GLU A 27 1.77 33.37 6.51
C GLU A 27 3.30 33.31 6.43
N ALA A 28 3.86 33.26 5.22
CA ALA A 28 5.26 33.64 5.03
C ALA A 28 5.31 35.10 4.54
N PRO A 29 6.06 36.01 5.21
CA PRO A 29 6.19 37.38 4.75
C PRO A 29 6.79 37.37 3.34
N LYS A 30 6.02 37.85 2.35
CA LYS A 30 6.42 37.93 0.93
C LYS A 30 7.77 38.65 0.74
N LYS A 31 8.18 39.48 1.70
CA LYS A 31 9.49 40.15 1.76
C LYS A 31 10.71 39.18 1.82
N SER A 32 10.51 37.91 2.20
CA SER A 32 11.62 36.94 2.36
C SER A 32 12.06 36.23 1.07
N VAL A 33 11.20 36.17 0.04
CA VAL A 33 11.52 35.48 -1.22
C VAL A 33 12.30 36.39 -2.15
N ASP A 34 11.88 37.66 -2.25
CA ASP A 34 12.55 38.66 -3.09
C ASP A 34 13.96 38.98 -2.59
N THR A 35 14.15 39.03 -1.27
CA THR A 35 15.48 39.22 -0.64
C THR A 35 16.41 38.03 -0.91
N LYS A 36 15.92 36.79 -0.81
CA LYS A 36 16.71 35.60 -1.18
C LYS A 36 17.06 35.58 -2.66
N ARG A 37 16.14 35.96 -3.54
CA ARG A 37 16.37 36.03 -4.98
C ARG A 37 17.40 37.11 -5.34
N ALA A 38 17.33 38.28 -4.72
CA ALA A 38 18.30 39.36 -4.89
C ALA A 38 19.70 38.96 -4.39
N ALA A 39 19.80 38.26 -3.26
CA ALA A 39 21.06 37.74 -2.76
C ALA A 39 21.67 36.70 -3.71
N ALA A 40 20.85 35.77 -4.24
CA ALA A 40 21.30 34.78 -5.22
C ALA A 40 21.79 35.44 -6.52
N GLN A 41 21.09 36.47 -7.01
CA GLN A 41 21.51 37.24 -8.19
C GLN A 41 22.83 37.98 -7.96
N LYS A 42 23.04 38.59 -6.79
CA LYS A 42 24.32 39.23 -6.44
C LYS A 42 25.48 38.23 -6.46
N VAL A 43 25.30 37.05 -5.87
CA VAL A 43 26.32 35.99 -5.88
C VAL A 43 26.60 35.50 -7.30
N ALA A 44 25.55 35.32 -8.13
CA ALA A 44 25.72 34.94 -9.53
C ALA A 44 26.47 36.01 -10.33
N ALA A 45 26.15 37.29 -10.13
CA ALA A 45 26.84 38.41 -10.77
C ALA A 45 28.31 38.49 -10.36
N GLN A 46 28.61 38.32 -9.06
CA GLN A 46 29.99 38.27 -8.57
C GLN A 46 30.78 37.09 -9.17
N ARG A 47 30.18 35.91 -9.29
CA ARG A 47 30.81 34.75 -9.94
C ARG A 47 31.08 35.00 -11.42
N ALA A 48 30.14 35.63 -12.13
CA ALA A 48 30.31 35.98 -13.53
C ALA A 48 31.39 37.07 -13.74
N ALA A 49 31.51 38.04 -12.82
CA ALA A 49 32.59 39.02 -12.86
C ALA A 49 33.96 38.37 -12.59
N ALA A 50 34.03 37.46 -11.62
CA ALA A 50 35.24 36.72 -11.29
C ALA A 50 35.69 35.76 -12.43
N SER A 51 34.74 35.15 -13.17
CA SER A 51 35.10 34.31 -14.32
C SER A 51 35.69 35.13 -15.45
N LYS A 52 35.10 36.30 -15.76
CA LYS A 52 35.61 37.21 -16.80
C LYS A 52 37.03 37.71 -16.49
N SER A 53 37.32 38.06 -15.25
CA SER A 53 38.67 38.49 -14.86
C SER A 53 39.68 37.34 -14.94
N ALA A 54 39.28 36.12 -14.56
CA ALA A 54 40.12 34.94 -14.70
C ALA A 54 40.45 34.61 -16.16
N ASP A 55 39.47 34.73 -17.06
CA ASP A 55 39.68 34.48 -18.49
C ASP A 55 40.56 35.55 -19.16
N ALA A 56 40.40 36.82 -18.78
CA ALA A 56 41.29 37.89 -19.22
C ALA A 56 42.74 37.66 -18.75
N ALA A 57 42.94 37.25 -17.48
CA ALA A 57 44.26 36.92 -16.95
C ALA A 57 44.89 35.70 -17.66
N ARG A 58 44.10 34.68 -17.99
CA ARG A 58 44.55 33.52 -18.79
C ARG A 58 44.98 33.95 -20.19
N ALA A 59 44.23 34.83 -20.84
CA ALA A 59 44.56 35.32 -22.18
C ALA A 59 45.87 36.14 -22.17
N GLN A 60 46.09 37.00 -21.17
CA GLN A 60 47.35 37.73 -21.03
C GLN A 60 48.54 36.80 -20.78
N ARG A 61 48.41 35.82 -19.88
CA ARG A 61 49.46 34.81 -19.65
C ARG A 61 49.76 34.03 -20.91
N ALA A 62 48.74 33.64 -21.69
CA ALA A 62 48.93 32.94 -22.96
C ALA A 62 49.74 33.77 -23.97
N LYS A 63 49.47 35.08 -24.08
CA LYS A 63 50.26 36.01 -24.91
C LYS A 63 51.71 36.09 -24.46
N GLN A 64 51.96 36.29 -23.16
CA GLN A 64 53.31 36.34 -22.60
C GLN A 64 54.07 35.02 -22.82
N MET A 65 53.40 33.89 -22.66
CA MET A 65 53.97 32.56 -22.89
C MET A 65 54.32 32.35 -24.37
N ALA A 66 53.46 32.77 -25.29
CA ALA A 66 53.71 32.71 -26.73
C ALA A 66 54.94 33.53 -27.15
N GLU A 67 55.10 34.72 -26.58
CA GLU A 67 56.29 35.55 -26.83
C GLU A 67 57.56 34.91 -26.29
N LEU A 68 57.51 34.35 -25.07
CA LEU A 68 58.65 33.65 -24.47
C LEU A 68 59.07 32.42 -25.30
N LEU A 69 58.09 31.63 -25.79
CA LEU A 69 58.35 30.50 -26.68
C LEU A 69 58.98 30.92 -28.02
N ARG A 70 58.72 32.14 -28.50
CA ARG A 70 59.32 32.66 -29.74
C ARG A 70 60.81 32.95 -29.59
N ARG A 71 61.27 33.26 -28.37
CA ARG A 71 62.67 33.59 -28.07
C ARG A 71 63.52 32.36 -27.72
N MET A 72 62.92 31.19 -27.51
CA MET A 72 63.67 29.97 -27.12
C MET A 72 64.18 29.19 -28.35
N PRO A 73 65.38 28.58 -28.26
CA PRO A 73 65.86 27.60 -29.24
C PRO A 73 64.91 26.39 -29.35
N GLY A 74 64.82 25.78 -30.54
CA GLY A 74 63.83 24.74 -30.84
C GLY A 74 63.80 23.57 -29.86
N ALA A 75 64.97 23.07 -29.42
CA ALA A 75 65.05 21.98 -28.45
C ALA A 75 64.51 22.38 -27.05
N MET A 76 64.86 23.58 -26.56
CA MET A 76 64.33 24.08 -25.28
C MET A 76 62.83 24.32 -25.35
N ARG A 77 62.33 24.84 -26.48
CA ARG A 77 60.89 25.06 -26.69
C ARG A 77 60.11 23.76 -26.58
N MET A 78 60.60 22.68 -27.20
CA MET A 78 59.95 21.36 -27.14
C MET A 78 59.97 20.78 -25.72
N ALA A 79 61.11 20.85 -25.02
CA ALA A 79 61.22 20.39 -23.64
C ALA A 79 60.26 21.15 -22.71
N PHE A 80 60.16 22.47 -22.88
CA PHE A 80 59.22 23.31 -22.14
C PHE A 80 57.77 22.90 -22.39
N MET A 81 57.37 22.73 -23.66
CA MET A 81 56.00 22.31 -24.02
C MET A 81 55.64 20.94 -23.46
N LEU A 82 56.58 19.99 -23.47
CA LEU A 82 56.37 18.66 -22.88
C LEU A 82 56.19 18.73 -21.36
N LYS A 83 57.03 19.51 -20.66
CA LYS A 83 56.91 19.72 -19.21
C LYS A 83 55.58 20.39 -18.85
N GLN A 84 55.16 21.38 -19.63
CA GLN A 84 53.87 22.05 -19.45
C GLN A 84 52.72 21.07 -19.63
N ARG A 85 52.69 20.29 -20.73
CA ARG A 85 51.67 19.26 -20.95
C ARG A 85 51.63 18.22 -19.83
N ALA A 86 52.78 17.79 -19.31
CA ALA A 86 52.84 16.87 -18.18
C ALA A 86 52.25 17.48 -16.91
N SER A 87 52.55 18.76 -16.62
CA SER A 87 51.97 19.47 -15.48
C SER A 87 50.46 19.67 -15.60
N GLU A 88 49.96 19.97 -16.80
CA GLU A 88 48.52 20.10 -17.07
C GLU A 88 47.81 18.75 -16.94
N ALA A 89 48.41 17.67 -17.44
CA ALA A 89 47.88 16.32 -17.29
C ALA A 89 47.80 15.90 -15.81
N MET A 90 48.83 16.19 -15.01
CA MET A 90 48.82 15.94 -13.56
C MET A 90 47.75 16.76 -12.84
N GLY A 91 47.60 18.04 -13.19
CA GLY A 91 46.56 18.91 -12.64
C GLY A 91 45.15 18.40 -12.95
N ARG A 92 44.89 17.97 -14.20
CA ARG A 92 43.61 17.34 -14.59
C ARG A 92 43.36 16.03 -13.84
N ALA A 93 44.38 15.21 -13.65
CA ALA A 93 44.26 13.96 -12.90
C ALA A 93 43.90 14.22 -11.42
N GLN A 94 44.57 15.17 -10.77
CA GLN A 94 44.25 15.57 -9.40
C GLN A 94 42.84 16.16 -9.27
N GLN A 95 42.40 16.96 -10.24
CA GLN A 95 41.04 17.49 -10.27
C GLN A 95 40.01 16.35 -10.40
N ALA A 96 40.21 15.42 -11.34
CA ALA A 96 39.35 14.26 -11.51
C ALA A 96 39.28 13.39 -10.25
N GLU A 97 40.39 13.23 -9.52
CA GLU A 97 40.40 12.52 -8.25
C GLU A 97 39.57 13.22 -7.17
N ARG A 98 39.69 14.55 -7.04
CA ARG A 98 38.86 15.34 -6.11
C ARG A 98 37.38 15.26 -6.46
N GLU A 99 37.05 15.34 -7.75
CA GLU A 99 35.67 15.17 -8.23
C GLU A 99 35.13 13.78 -7.90
N LEU A 100 35.92 12.72 -8.12
CA LEU A 100 35.55 11.35 -7.76
C LEU A 100 35.35 11.19 -6.24
N GLN A 101 36.23 11.76 -5.41
CA GLN A 101 36.08 11.74 -3.95
C GLN A 101 34.83 12.49 -3.50
N SER A 102 34.55 13.66 -4.09
CA SER A 102 33.33 14.42 -3.79
C SER A 102 32.06 13.68 -4.20
N ALA A 103 32.07 13.00 -5.35
CA ALA A 103 30.96 12.18 -5.82
C ALA A 103 30.71 10.97 -4.91
N LYS A 104 31.79 10.31 -4.45
CA LYS A 104 31.70 9.23 -3.45
C LYS A 104 31.09 9.71 -2.13
N ALA A 105 31.49 10.88 -1.65
CA ALA A 105 30.91 11.48 -0.44
C ALA A 105 29.42 11.82 -0.62
N ALA A 106 29.05 12.37 -1.79
CA ALA A 106 27.66 12.66 -2.12
C ALA A 106 26.79 11.39 -2.18
N LEU A 107 27.32 10.31 -2.78
CA LEU A 107 26.66 9.01 -2.83
C LEU A 107 26.45 8.43 -1.42
N ALA A 108 27.47 8.48 -0.57
CA ALA A 108 27.36 8.02 0.82
C ALA A 108 26.31 8.81 1.63
N MET A 109 26.21 10.12 1.41
CA MET A 109 25.14 10.94 2.02
C MET A 109 23.75 10.57 1.48
N ALA A 110 23.63 10.29 0.18
CA ALA A 110 22.39 9.87 -0.44
C ALA A 110 21.91 8.51 0.09
N GLU A 111 22.83 7.55 0.28
CA GLU A 111 22.53 6.24 0.87
C GLU A 111 22.03 6.36 2.31
N LYS A 112 22.67 7.21 3.14
CA LYS A 112 22.19 7.50 4.50
C LYS A 112 20.78 8.09 4.50
N ARG A 113 20.52 9.08 3.64
CA ARG A 113 19.17 9.66 3.50
C ARG A 113 18.14 8.65 3.03
N LEU A 114 18.51 7.73 2.13
CA LEU A 114 17.63 6.66 1.69
C LEU A 114 17.30 5.70 2.83
N ALA A 115 18.28 5.34 3.66
CA ALA A 115 18.06 4.49 4.83
C ALA A 115 17.16 5.17 5.88
N GLU A 116 17.37 6.46 6.14
CA GLU A 116 16.49 7.25 7.03
C GLU A 116 15.05 7.33 6.48
N ALA A 117 14.89 7.58 5.18
CA ALA A 117 13.58 7.59 4.54
C ALA A 117 12.87 6.23 4.62
N GLN A 118 13.61 5.13 4.47
CA GLN A 118 13.07 3.77 4.64
C GLN A 118 12.64 3.51 6.09
N LYS A 119 13.39 3.98 7.07
CA LYS A 119 13.03 3.87 8.49
C LYS A 119 11.73 4.64 8.79
N LEU A 120 11.63 5.89 8.34
CA LEU A 120 10.42 6.70 8.49
C LEU A 120 9.20 6.06 7.80
N ALA A 121 9.39 5.47 6.62
CA ALA A 121 8.33 4.75 5.92
C ALA A 121 7.86 3.51 6.71
N ALA A 122 8.77 2.76 7.34
CA ALA A 122 8.42 1.62 8.18
C ALA A 122 7.68 2.04 9.45
N GLU A 123 8.10 3.14 10.10
CA GLU A 123 7.41 3.72 11.26
C GLU A 123 5.99 4.18 10.89
N ALA A 124 5.82 4.83 9.73
CA ALA A 124 4.51 5.23 9.23
C ALA A 124 3.60 4.03 8.94
N GLN A 125 4.13 2.93 8.38
CA GLN A 125 3.37 1.69 8.17
C GLN A 125 2.94 1.04 9.49
N LYS A 126 3.80 1.04 10.51
CA LYS A 126 3.48 0.54 11.84
C LYS A 126 2.36 1.38 12.49
N ALA A 127 2.48 2.70 12.45
CA ALA A 127 1.45 3.60 12.97
C ALA A 127 0.10 3.42 12.25
N ALA A 128 0.11 3.24 10.93
CA ALA A 128 -1.10 2.95 10.16
C ALA A 128 -1.74 1.61 10.55
N ALA A 129 -0.94 0.58 10.82
CA ALA A 129 -1.43 -0.72 11.28
C ALA A 129 -2.08 -0.62 12.68
N GLU A 130 -1.45 0.09 13.61
CA GLU A 130 -2.00 0.34 14.96
C GLU A 130 -3.30 1.16 14.91
N ALA A 131 -3.36 2.17 14.06
CA ALA A 131 -4.59 2.93 13.83
C ALA A 131 -5.72 2.03 13.27
N ALA A 132 -5.39 1.12 12.34
CA ALA A 132 -6.35 0.20 11.77
C ALA A 132 -6.87 -0.82 12.80
N THR A 133 -6.02 -1.31 13.72
CA THR A 133 -6.46 -2.21 14.80
C THR A 133 -7.37 -1.48 15.77
N LYS A 134 -7.02 -0.26 16.18
CA LYS A 134 -7.85 0.57 17.05
C LYS A 134 -9.22 0.85 16.43
N ALA A 135 -9.26 1.27 15.17
CA ALA A 135 -10.51 1.50 14.44
C ALA A 135 -11.38 0.22 14.34
N ARG A 136 -10.75 -0.95 14.19
CA ARG A 136 -11.47 -2.24 14.18
C ARG A 136 -12.08 -2.56 15.55
N GLU A 137 -11.38 -2.23 16.63
CA GLU A 137 -11.90 -2.41 18.00
C GLU A 137 -13.05 -1.46 18.30
N GLU A 138 -12.93 -0.19 17.94
CA GLU A 138 -14.00 0.80 18.06
C GLU A 138 -15.25 0.35 17.28
N ASN A 139 -15.08 -0.12 16.04
CA ASN A 139 -16.19 -0.67 15.24
C ASN A 139 -16.83 -1.90 15.90
N LYS A 140 -16.05 -2.79 16.51
CA LYS A 140 -16.60 -3.92 17.28
C LYS A 140 -17.43 -3.43 18.46
N GLN A 141 -16.93 -2.45 19.22
CA GLN A 141 -17.64 -1.88 20.36
C GLN A 141 -18.93 -1.15 19.93
N GLN A 142 -18.91 -0.45 18.80
CA GLN A 142 -20.11 0.17 18.25
C GLN A 142 -21.14 -0.90 17.82
N ALA A 143 -20.69 -1.98 17.17
CA ALA A 143 -21.56 -3.08 16.78
C ALA A 143 -22.20 -3.78 17.99
N THR A 144 -21.47 -3.96 19.10
CA THR A 144 -22.05 -4.54 20.32
C THR A 144 -23.08 -3.61 20.96
N LYS A 145 -22.80 -2.30 21.02
CA LYS A 145 -23.79 -1.30 21.48
C LYS A 145 -25.06 -1.30 20.64
N GLN A 146 -24.92 -1.25 19.32
CA GLN A 146 -26.07 -1.31 18.39
C GLN A 146 -26.88 -2.59 18.56
N ARG A 147 -26.21 -3.74 18.77
CA ARG A 147 -26.89 -5.01 19.04
C ARG A 147 -27.67 -4.97 20.36
N ALA A 148 -27.07 -4.44 21.42
CA ALA A 148 -27.73 -4.28 22.71
C ALA A 148 -28.96 -3.38 22.61
N ASP A 149 -28.85 -2.24 21.92
CA ASP A 149 -29.95 -1.30 21.69
C ASP A 149 -31.09 -1.95 20.89
N TYR A 150 -30.74 -2.73 19.87
CA TYR A 150 -31.71 -3.48 19.07
C TYR A 150 -32.44 -4.55 19.90
N GLU A 151 -31.70 -5.33 20.70
CA GLU A 151 -32.28 -6.34 21.58
C GLU A 151 -33.18 -5.70 22.66
N ALA A 152 -32.79 -4.56 23.22
CA ALA A 152 -33.63 -3.80 24.16
C ALA A 152 -34.94 -3.32 23.51
N ARG A 153 -34.88 -2.74 22.29
CA ARG A 153 -36.07 -2.33 21.52
C ARG A 153 -36.98 -3.51 21.22
N ARG A 154 -36.42 -4.65 20.81
CA ARG A 154 -37.16 -5.87 20.53
C ARG A 154 -37.87 -6.39 21.79
N ASN A 155 -37.18 -6.42 22.92
CA ASN A 155 -37.77 -6.86 24.19
C ASN A 155 -38.89 -5.93 24.66
N ALA A 156 -38.72 -4.62 24.50
CA ALA A 156 -39.77 -3.64 24.79
C ALA A 156 -41.01 -3.85 23.89
N GLU A 157 -40.82 -4.16 22.61
CA GLU A 157 -41.93 -4.48 21.71
C GLU A 157 -42.65 -5.77 22.11
N VAL A 158 -41.91 -6.82 22.46
CA VAL A 158 -42.50 -8.07 22.96
C VAL A 158 -43.31 -7.83 24.23
N ALA A 159 -42.79 -7.02 25.17
CA ALA A 159 -43.51 -6.64 26.38
C ALA A 159 -44.82 -5.89 26.07
N LYS A 160 -44.79 -4.92 25.13
CA LYS A 160 -46.00 -4.22 24.67
C LYS A 160 -47.05 -5.19 24.10
N ARG A 161 -46.63 -6.14 23.26
CA ARG A 161 -47.54 -7.16 22.69
C ARG A 161 -48.12 -8.07 23.77
N ARG A 162 -47.33 -8.47 24.76
CA ARG A 162 -47.83 -9.26 25.91
C ARG A 162 -48.89 -8.50 26.69
N ALA A 163 -48.63 -7.24 27.04
CA ALA A 163 -49.59 -6.38 27.73
C ALA A 163 -50.88 -6.17 26.91
N GLU A 164 -50.77 -6.04 25.59
CA GLU A 164 -51.95 -5.97 24.71
C GLU A 164 -52.77 -7.27 24.72
N VAL A 165 -52.12 -8.43 24.66
CA VAL A 165 -52.80 -9.73 24.74
C VAL A 165 -53.51 -9.89 26.09
N GLU A 166 -52.88 -9.50 27.20
CA GLU A 166 -53.49 -9.52 28.53
C GLU A 166 -54.71 -8.58 28.61
N ARG A 167 -54.60 -7.36 28.07
CA ARG A 167 -55.74 -6.43 27.99
C ARG A 167 -56.89 -7.02 27.18
N ARG A 168 -56.60 -7.66 26.04
CA ARG A 168 -57.61 -8.33 25.21
C ARG A 168 -58.25 -9.52 25.95
N ALA A 169 -57.45 -10.30 26.68
CA ALA A 169 -57.96 -11.41 27.49
C ALA A 169 -58.85 -10.91 28.63
N ALA A 170 -58.48 -9.83 29.32
CA ALA A 170 -59.29 -9.21 30.35
C ALA A 170 -60.60 -8.63 29.80
N ALA A 171 -60.54 -7.94 28.64
CA ALA A 171 -61.73 -7.46 27.96
C ALA A 171 -62.66 -8.61 27.54
N ALA A 172 -62.11 -9.70 27.00
CA ALA A 172 -62.88 -10.89 26.65
C ALA A 172 -63.58 -11.51 27.87
N LYS A 173 -62.90 -11.60 29.02
CA LYS A 173 -63.51 -12.06 30.28
C LYS A 173 -64.69 -11.19 30.72
N ARG A 174 -64.57 -9.87 30.63
CA ARG A 174 -65.67 -8.93 30.94
C ARG A 174 -66.88 -9.12 30.01
N THR A 175 -66.64 -9.38 28.73
CA THR A 175 -67.72 -9.64 27.76
C THR A 175 -68.31 -11.05 27.84
N ALA A 176 -67.58 -12.00 28.44
CA ALA A 176 -68.00 -13.39 28.56
C ALA A 176 -68.83 -13.67 29.83
N GLU A 177 -69.02 -12.68 30.70
CA GLU A 177 -69.95 -12.79 31.81
C GLU A 177 -71.37 -12.97 31.23
N PRO A 178 -72.01 -14.14 31.42
CA PRO A 178 -73.25 -14.44 30.75
C PRO A 178 -74.32 -13.49 31.30
N ARG A 179 -75.05 -12.81 30.41
CA ARG A 179 -76.40 -12.36 30.71
C ARG A 179 -77.20 -13.62 31.08
N ARG A 180 -77.21 -13.98 32.37
CA ARG A 180 -77.99 -15.09 32.92
C ARG A 180 -79.44 -14.82 32.56
N GLY A 181 -80.02 -15.61 31.65
CA GLY A 181 -81.45 -15.56 31.39
C GLY A 181 -81.94 -16.05 30.02
N GLN A 182 -81.10 -16.11 28.98
CA GLN A 182 -81.56 -16.61 27.66
C GLN A 182 -80.58 -17.61 27.08
N ALA A 183 -80.97 -18.89 27.11
CA ALA A 183 -80.32 -19.89 26.28
C ALA A 183 -80.51 -19.49 24.81
N PRO A 184 -79.43 -19.37 24.02
CA PRO A 184 -79.57 -19.08 22.60
C PRO A 184 -80.36 -20.22 21.96
N SER A 185 -81.44 -19.88 21.24
CA SER A 185 -82.20 -20.85 20.46
C SER A 185 -81.25 -21.69 19.58
N PRO A 186 -81.48 -23.01 19.45
CA PRO A 186 -80.64 -23.87 18.60
C PRO A 186 -80.53 -23.36 17.16
N GLU A 187 -81.51 -22.60 16.68
CA GLU A 187 -81.48 -21.95 15.37
C GLU A 187 -80.46 -20.80 15.31
N ALA A 188 -80.35 -20.00 16.37
CA ALA A 188 -79.35 -18.93 16.48
C ALA A 188 -77.92 -19.51 16.53
N VAL A 189 -77.74 -20.66 17.18
CA VAL A 189 -76.45 -21.38 17.21
C VAL A 189 -76.08 -21.88 15.81
N ARG A 190 -77.04 -22.43 15.06
CA ARG A 190 -76.82 -22.91 13.68
C ARG A 190 -76.48 -21.76 12.73
N LYS A 191 -77.23 -20.65 12.77
CA LYS A 191 -76.95 -19.43 11.97
C LYS A 191 -75.57 -18.84 12.31
N ALA A 192 -75.19 -18.81 13.59
CA ALA A 192 -73.87 -18.36 14.00
C ALA A 192 -72.75 -19.30 13.51
N ALA A 193 -72.97 -20.61 13.53
CA ALA A 193 -72.01 -21.60 13.02
C ALA A 193 -71.82 -21.49 11.49
N GLU A 194 -72.90 -21.31 10.74
CA GLU A 194 -72.86 -21.12 9.29
C GLU A 194 -72.15 -19.81 8.91
N SER A 195 -72.45 -18.71 9.61
CA SER A 195 -71.72 -17.44 9.44
C SER A 195 -70.22 -17.58 9.71
N ARG A 196 -69.83 -18.32 10.76
CA ARG A 196 -68.41 -18.61 11.06
C ARG A 196 -67.74 -19.44 9.97
N ARG A 197 -68.44 -20.45 9.41
CA ARG A 197 -67.93 -21.25 8.29
C ARG A 197 -67.75 -20.40 7.03
N ALA A 198 -68.72 -19.55 6.70
CA ALA A 198 -68.62 -18.63 5.56
C ALA A 198 -67.45 -17.64 5.72
N ALA A 199 -67.28 -17.07 6.91
CA ALA A 199 -66.16 -16.18 7.21
C ALA A 199 -64.80 -16.92 7.15
N ALA A 200 -64.72 -18.17 7.62
CA ALA A 200 -63.52 -18.99 7.54
C ALA A 200 -63.14 -19.30 6.08
N MET A 201 -64.11 -19.65 5.23
CA MET A 201 -63.88 -19.88 3.80
C MET A 201 -63.39 -18.63 3.09
N LYS A 202 -63.95 -17.45 3.40
CA LYS A 202 -63.49 -16.17 2.84
C LYS A 202 -62.04 -15.86 3.23
N ARG A 203 -61.68 -16.05 4.51
CA ARG A 203 -60.29 -15.88 4.99
C ARG A 203 -59.32 -16.85 4.35
N ALA A 204 -59.72 -18.11 4.15
CA ALA A 204 -58.90 -19.11 3.46
C ALA A 204 -58.65 -18.73 2.00
N ALA A 205 -59.66 -18.21 1.30
CA ALA A 205 -59.52 -17.73 -0.07
C ALA A 205 -58.56 -16.52 -0.16
N GLU A 206 -58.67 -15.55 0.75
CA GLU A 206 -57.76 -14.40 0.81
C GLU A 206 -56.32 -14.82 1.17
N ALA A 207 -56.14 -15.78 2.07
CA ALA A 207 -54.83 -16.32 2.41
C ALA A 207 -54.16 -16.99 1.20
N LYS A 208 -54.92 -17.77 0.41
CA LYS A 208 -54.42 -18.35 -0.86
C LYS A 208 -53.97 -17.26 -1.83
N LYS A 209 -54.78 -16.22 -2.05
CA LYS A 209 -54.41 -15.07 -2.91
C LYS A 209 -53.13 -14.37 -2.45
N ARG A 210 -52.93 -14.20 -1.13
CA ARG A 210 -51.69 -13.61 -0.58
C ARG A 210 -50.46 -14.48 -0.81
N VAL A 211 -50.58 -15.80 -0.66
CA VAL A 211 -49.47 -16.73 -0.92
C VAL A 211 -49.07 -16.70 -2.40
N GLU A 212 -50.05 -16.69 -3.31
CA GLU A 212 -49.78 -16.54 -4.75
C GLU A 212 -49.11 -15.20 -5.08
N ALA A 213 -49.58 -14.10 -4.49
CA ALA A 213 -48.96 -12.78 -4.67
C ALA A 213 -47.50 -12.76 -4.18
N MET A 214 -47.20 -13.34 -3.00
CA MET A 214 -45.82 -13.47 -2.51
C MET A 214 -44.95 -14.33 -3.42
N ARG A 215 -45.51 -15.39 -4.01
CA ARG A 215 -44.79 -16.26 -4.96
C ARG A 215 -44.47 -15.51 -6.26
N ALA A 216 -45.40 -14.73 -6.79
CA ALA A 216 -45.19 -13.89 -7.97
C ALA A 216 -44.12 -12.80 -7.73
N GLU A 217 -44.13 -12.17 -6.55
CA GLU A 217 -43.12 -11.18 -6.14
C GLU A 217 -41.71 -11.80 -6.03
N ARG A 218 -41.61 -13.01 -5.47
CA ARG A 218 -40.35 -13.77 -5.41
C ARG A 218 -39.83 -14.15 -6.80
N ALA A 219 -40.71 -14.52 -7.73
CA ALA A 219 -40.32 -14.84 -9.10
C ALA A 219 -39.71 -13.61 -9.81
N LYS A 220 -40.36 -12.44 -9.71
CA LYS A 220 -39.83 -11.17 -10.27
C LYS A 220 -38.45 -10.80 -9.72
N LYS A 221 -38.19 -11.05 -8.44
CA LYS A 221 -36.88 -10.79 -7.80
C LYS A 221 -35.81 -11.80 -8.18
N ALA A 222 -36.17 -13.02 -8.59
CA ALA A 222 -35.23 -14.03 -9.05
C ALA A 222 -34.75 -13.75 -10.49
N ASP A 223 -35.66 -13.33 -11.38
CA ASP A 223 -35.35 -13.07 -12.79
C ASP A 223 -34.62 -11.73 -13.02
N GLY A 224 -34.68 -10.79 -12.07
CA GLY A 224 -33.95 -9.52 -12.12
C GLY A 224 -32.44 -9.64 -11.83
N LYS A 225 -31.95 -10.80 -11.41
CA LYS A 225 -30.52 -11.02 -11.15
C LYS A 225 -29.81 -11.43 -12.44
N LYS A 226 -29.66 -10.45 -13.34
CA LYS A 226 -28.81 -10.51 -14.54
C LYS A 226 -27.47 -11.14 -14.14
N PRO A 227 -27.00 -12.24 -14.76
CA PRO A 227 -25.69 -12.81 -14.48
C PRO A 227 -24.61 -11.80 -14.92
N CYS A 228 -24.23 -10.93 -14.00
CA CYS A 228 -23.21 -9.92 -14.21
C CYS A 228 -21.83 -10.57 -14.07
N CYS A 229 -21.44 -11.35 -15.07
CA CYS A 229 -20.05 -11.62 -15.42
C CYS A 229 -19.97 -11.78 -16.94
N PRO A 230 -19.45 -10.79 -17.69
CA PRO A 230 -19.10 -11.01 -19.08
C PRO A 230 -17.93 -12.00 -19.16
N LYS A 231 -18.05 -12.91 -20.12
CA LYS A 231 -17.02 -13.86 -20.56
C LYS A 231 -15.70 -13.11 -20.82
N SER A 232 -14.72 -13.28 -19.94
CA SER A 232 -13.31 -13.07 -20.29
C SER A 232 -12.68 -14.43 -20.55
N ALA A 233 -12.20 -14.60 -21.78
CA ALA A 233 -11.56 -15.77 -22.32
C ALA A 233 -10.50 -16.39 -21.38
N VAL A 234 -10.74 -17.62 -20.93
CA VAL A 234 -9.71 -18.48 -20.37
C VAL A 234 -9.28 -19.43 -21.48
N LYS A 235 -7.99 -19.30 -21.84
CA LYS A 235 -7.26 -20.23 -22.69
C LYS A 235 -7.51 -21.67 -22.27
N LYS A 236 -7.81 -22.50 -23.26
CA LYS A 236 -7.83 -23.96 -23.22
C LYS A 236 -6.60 -24.50 -22.46
N THR A 237 -6.84 -25.28 -21.42
CA THR A 237 -5.91 -26.30 -20.91
C THR A 237 -6.62 -27.64 -21.00
N PRO A 238 -5.96 -28.70 -21.50
CA PRO A 238 -6.63 -29.94 -21.85
C PRO A 238 -7.03 -30.75 -20.62
N GLU A 239 -8.11 -31.50 -20.82
CA GLU A 239 -8.79 -32.39 -19.90
C GLU A 239 -7.84 -33.36 -19.20
N LYS A 240 -7.85 -33.35 -17.86
CA LYS A 240 -7.47 -34.51 -17.07
C LYS A 240 -8.74 -35.18 -16.57
N GLN A 241 -9.03 -36.33 -17.17
CA GLN A 241 -9.95 -37.34 -16.66
C GLN A 241 -9.70 -37.57 -15.16
N VAL A 242 -10.73 -37.41 -14.34
CA VAL A 242 -10.73 -37.95 -12.98
C VAL A 242 -11.96 -38.83 -12.83
N LYS A 243 -11.66 -40.13 -12.78
CA LYS A 243 -12.56 -41.24 -12.48
C LYS A 243 -13.44 -40.93 -11.26
N LYS A 244 -14.75 -41.16 -11.43
CA LYS A 244 -15.69 -41.46 -10.34
C LYS A 244 -15.07 -42.55 -9.45
N LYS A 245 -14.77 -42.20 -8.20
CA LYS A 245 -14.76 -43.17 -7.10
C LYS A 245 -15.63 -42.61 -5.99
N THR A 246 -16.79 -43.24 -5.85
CA THR A 246 -17.59 -43.29 -4.62
C THR A 246 -16.69 -43.68 -3.44
N PRO A 247 -16.88 -43.08 -2.26
CA PRO A 247 -16.65 -43.81 -1.04
C PRO A 247 -17.97 -43.94 -0.27
N GLU A 248 -18.30 -45.20 -0.01
CA GLU A 248 -19.33 -45.61 0.91
C GLU A 248 -19.03 -45.12 2.33
N LYS A 249 -20.12 -44.95 3.07
CA LYS A 249 -20.18 -44.67 4.50
C LYS A 249 -19.39 -45.72 5.28
N GLN A 250 -18.52 -45.28 6.19
CA GLN A 250 -18.17 -46.05 7.39
C GLN A 250 -18.04 -45.15 8.62
N ALA A 251 -18.26 -45.80 9.75
CA ALA A 251 -18.83 -45.28 10.98
C ALA A 251 -17.85 -44.56 11.91
N VAL A 252 -18.49 -43.76 12.76
CA VAL A 252 -18.14 -43.31 14.12
C VAL A 252 -17.29 -44.31 14.94
N LYS A 253 -16.22 -43.83 15.56
CA LYS A 253 -15.81 -44.03 16.99
C LYS A 253 -14.50 -43.26 17.26
N LYS A 254 -14.53 -42.17 18.03
CA LYS A 254 -14.24 -42.04 19.47
C LYS A 254 -12.73 -42.07 19.84
N ALA A 255 -12.36 -40.97 20.53
CA ALA A 255 -11.48 -40.86 21.71
C ALA A 255 -9.96 -40.58 21.53
N ALA A 256 -9.55 -39.55 22.29
CA ALA A 256 -8.24 -39.31 22.92
C ALA A 256 -7.04 -39.07 21.97
N ASP A 257 -6.00 -38.31 22.28
CA ASP A 257 -5.55 -37.62 23.49
C ASP A 257 -4.55 -36.51 23.06
N LYS A 258 -4.12 -35.73 24.03
CA LYS A 258 -3.20 -34.57 24.07
C LYS A 258 -1.92 -34.64 23.20
N GLN A 259 -1.54 -33.46 22.65
CA GLN A 259 -0.26 -32.72 22.81
C GLN A 259 0.23 -31.98 21.53
N PRO A 260 0.78 -30.76 21.65
CA PRO A 260 1.14 -29.91 20.52
C PRO A 260 2.57 -30.13 20.02
N VAL A 261 2.73 -30.47 18.74
CA VAL A 261 4.05 -30.53 18.10
C VAL A 261 4.47 -29.14 17.62
N LYS A 262 5.39 -28.50 18.36
CA LYS A 262 6.30 -27.49 17.82
C LYS A 262 7.12 -28.13 16.69
N LYS A 263 6.89 -27.72 15.45
CA LYS A 263 7.85 -27.90 14.35
C LYS A 263 7.90 -26.62 13.52
N THR A 264 8.93 -25.82 13.79
CA THR A 264 9.55 -24.90 12.84
C THR A 264 10.00 -25.68 11.61
N PRO A 265 9.73 -25.20 10.39
CA PRO A 265 10.61 -25.47 9.27
C PRO A 265 11.29 -24.17 8.86
N GLU A 266 12.56 -24.03 9.21
CA GLU A 266 13.50 -23.26 8.41
C GLU A 266 13.51 -23.87 7.00
N LYS A 267 12.92 -23.17 6.03
CA LYS A 267 13.11 -23.47 4.62
C LYS A 267 13.73 -22.26 3.93
N GLN A 268 15.05 -22.38 3.78
CA GLN A 268 15.82 -21.74 2.72
C GLN A 268 15.07 -21.84 1.39
N LEU A 269 14.70 -20.70 0.81
CA LEU A 269 14.39 -20.62 -0.61
C LEU A 269 15.31 -19.60 -1.27
N LYS A 270 16.25 -20.18 -2.00
CA LYS A 270 17.21 -19.55 -2.90
C LYS A 270 16.51 -18.59 -3.87
N LYS A 271 17.06 -17.38 -3.93
CA LYS A 271 17.15 -16.48 -5.09
C LYS A 271 16.82 -17.15 -6.44
N LYS A 272 15.76 -16.66 -7.09
CA LYS A 272 15.67 -16.53 -8.55
C LYS A 272 15.03 -15.19 -8.87
N MET A 273 15.81 -14.12 -8.80
CA MET A 273 15.52 -12.92 -9.59
C MET A 273 16.01 -13.20 -11.00
N ALA A 274 15.08 -13.43 -11.93
CA ALA A 274 15.35 -13.38 -13.35
C ALA A 274 15.38 -11.91 -13.75
N GLU A 275 16.58 -11.33 -13.72
CA GLU A 275 16.86 -10.00 -14.22
C GLU A 275 16.83 -10.06 -15.77
N LYS A 276 15.79 -9.50 -16.37
CA LYS A 276 15.77 -9.21 -17.82
C LYS A 276 16.59 -7.95 -18.07
N GLN A 277 17.91 -8.09 -18.12
CA GLN A 277 18.77 -7.07 -18.75
C GLN A 277 18.93 -7.39 -20.23
N ALA A 278 18.26 -6.59 -21.06
CA ALA A 278 18.55 -6.46 -22.47
C ALA A 278 19.84 -5.63 -22.61
N VAL A 279 20.99 -6.29 -22.67
CA VAL A 279 22.25 -5.65 -23.07
C VAL A 279 22.45 -5.93 -24.55
N LYS A 280 22.34 -4.85 -25.35
CA LYS A 280 22.82 -4.78 -26.73
C LYS A 280 24.28 -5.26 -26.77
N LYS A 281 24.50 -6.41 -27.41
CA LYS A 281 25.84 -6.85 -27.81
C LYS A 281 26.26 -6.06 -29.04
N THR A 282 27.27 -5.22 -28.87
CA THR A 282 28.13 -4.74 -29.96
C THR A 282 29.56 -4.69 -29.43
N SER A 283 30.49 -5.24 -30.22
CA SER A 283 31.95 -5.06 -30.13
C SER A 283 32.63 -5.78 -28.97
N ASP A 284 33.82 -6.37 -29.08
CA ASP A 284 34.61 -6.88 -30.19
C ASP A 284 35.62 -7.84 -29.59
N LYS A 285 36.17 -8.68 -30.45
CA LYS A 285 37.36 -9.50 -30.22
C LYS A 285 38.50 -8.64 -29.64
N GLN A 286 39.19 -9.11 -28.61
CA GLN A 286 40.63 -9.41 -28.69
C GLN A 286 41.17 -10.05 -27.40
N ALA A 287 41.99 -11.07 -27.63
CA ALA A 287 42.72 -11.82 -26.64
C ALA A 287 44.00 -11.08 -26.23
N VAL A 288 44.36 -11.10 -24.94
CA VAL A 288 45.76 -11.12 -24.50
C VAL A 288 45.87 -12.00 -23.25
N LYS A 289 46.34 -13.24 -23.47
CA LYS A 289 47.11 -14.00 -22.48
C LYS A 289 48.48 -13.32 -22.32
N LYS A 290 48.94 -13.09 -21.09
CA LYS A 290 50.34 -13.31 -20.61
C LYS A 290 50.46 -12.87 -19.14
N THR A 291 50.57 -13.80 -18.17
CA THR A 291 51.77 -14.39 -17.54
C THR A 291 52.48 -13.49 -16.50
N LEU A 292 52.78 -14.11 -15.33
CA LEU A 292 53.83 -13.78 -14.32
C LEU A 292 53.55 -12.54 -13.43
N LYS A 293 53.83 -12.52 -12.11
CA LYS A 293 54.89 -13.17 -11.34
C LYS A 293 54.53 -13.21 -9.84
N LYS A 294 54.97 -14.28 -9.16
CA LYS A 294 55.12 -14.41 -7.70
C LYS A 294 56.15 -13.39 -7.15
N GLN A 295 55.93 -12.90 -5.93
CA GLN A 295 56.89 -12.68 -4.81
C GLN A 295 56.09 -11.97 -3.70
N ALA A 296 55.80 -12.53 -2.51
CA ALA A 296 56.64 -13.12 -1.46
C ALA A 296 57.57 -12.10 -0.77
N ASP A 297 57.31 -11.95 0.54
CA ASP A 297 58.20 -11.54 1.64
C ASP A 297 58.59 -10.05 1.80
N LYS A 298 58.21 -9.44 2.93
CA LYS A 298 59.09 -9.35 4.11
C LYS A 298 58.51 -8.49 5.25
N LYS A 299 58.61 -9.08 6.46
CA LYS A 299 58.97 -8.53 7.78
C LYS A 299 58.05 -7.46 8.39
N ALA A 300 57.37 -7.72 9.50
CA ALA A 300 57.86 -8.06 10.85
C ALA A 300 58.61 -6.92 11.55
N ALA A 301 58.02 -6.51 12.68
CA ALA A 301 58.63 -5.93 13.87
C ALA A 301 59.37 -4.58 13.75
N GLU A 302 58.79 -3.54 14.36
CA GLU A 302 59.43 -2.90 15.52
C GLU A 302 58.47 -1.94 16.25
N LYS A 303 58.23 -2.24 17.52
CA LYS A 303 57.99 -1.33 18.65
C LYS A 303 59.28 -1.40 19.51
N PRO A 304 59.46 -0.60 20.57
CA PRO A 304 59.35 0.86 20.72
C PRO A 304 60.59 1.42 21.51
N ALA A 305 60.81 2.73 21.53
CA ALA A 305 61.68 3.46 22.49
C ALA A 305 61.82 4.91 21.99
N GLU A 306 62.12 5.96 22.76
CA GLU A 306 62.05 6.34 24.17
C GLU A 306 62.64 7.78 24.16
N LYS A 307 62.24 8.63 25.11
CA LYS A 307 62.93 9.88 25.55
C LYS A 307 63.02 11.07 24.58
N LYS A 308 62.33 12.16 24.93
CA LYS A 308 62.92 13.28 25.68
C LYS A 308 61.83 14.08 26.39
#